data_AF-A0A0Q0VCF3-F1
#
_entry.id   AF-A0A0Q0VCF3-F1
#
_cell.length_a   1.000
_cell.length_b   1.000
_cell.length_c   1.000
_cell.angle_alpha   90.00
_cell.angle_beta   90.00
_cell.angle_gamma   90.00
#
_symmetry.space_group_name_H-M   'P 1'
#
loop_
_entity.id
_entity.type
_entity.pdbx_description
1 polymer ?
#
loop_
_entity_poly.entity_id
_entity_poly.type
_entity_poly.pdbx_seq_one_letter_code
_entity_poly.pdbx_strand_id
1 'polypeptide(L)'
;TTTGDIVFSLYDVASGGTPLATDTHVVAVQDGLFTTALDFDSQYYDGRGLWLEISIRGEVLIPRQEFRPVPYALGLVPGATVEGALVNPLVTFINNDGTAVQALSTGDRGHGIVASNDGIDGVGLHAIKTQDGGAAIIAETMGISSPGVYAITSNIDSEGVYAVTSGENSEGVYAETHGNGSPGVSASTDGDNSDGMRTTTDGWDSNGITAITLGDYSEGVYAYTEGAKSPALYGESTRDVGVYGIGKDGGYFTTNQAGTSWPGSAGVNVSTKNALNPGIVIRTTGANSEGIFIQTSGKGSEAIAAYANAEDTTGILVGTQGTGNTGIYVFTVWSDSVGVYTFTERDRSDGARTITLGANSPGMNASTRGANSPGVTARSEQARGVEGFTESMNEWVPAIFGQNEGAGDGVYGVSQNRYGTVGISETNYTVYGDTKRTDHKYGVYTPDYMYAAKYDGGGADIAEYAAVRGIPEPGTVLVIGDDGILEPSTTACDTAVAGIVSTAPGVSLGTKEEGNDGEALVALAGRVPCKVDASYGAVKPGDLLTTSPTPGHAMKADNPQIGTVLGKAMGSLDEGTGVLDVIVTLQ
;
A
#
# COMPACT_ATOMS: atom_id res chain seq x y z
N THR A 1 10.01 122.50 30.77
CA THR A 1 10.17 121.47 29.73
C THR A 1 10.07 122.12 28.38
N THR A 2 11.13 122.05 27.59
CA THR A 2 11.15 122.50 26.19
C THR A 2 11.27 121.27 25.31
N THR A 3 10.35 121.09 24.36
CA THR A 3 10.44 120.06 23.31
C THR A 3 11.31 120.59 22.16
N GLY A 4 12.18 119.76 21.62
CA GLY A 4 13.00 120.09 20.45
C GLY A 4 13.29 118.85 19.63
N ASP A 5 13.41 119.04 18.32
CA ASP A 5 13.82 117.98 17.40
C ASP A 5 15.30 117.66 17.65
N ILE A 6 15.57 116.41 18.02
CA ILE A 6 16.92 115.86 18.13
C ILE A 6 17.10 114.82 17.02
N VAL A 7 18.17 114.99 16.25
CA VAL A 7 18.54 114.11 15.16
C VAL A 7 19.74 113.28 15.59
N PHE A 8 19.62 111.95 15.50
CA PHE A 8 20.66 110.97 15.75
C PHE A 8 21.14 110.41 14.42
N SER A 9 22.39 110.66 14.09
CA SER A 9 22.98 110.18 12.85
C SER A 9 24.11 109.22 13.15
N LEU A 10 24.03 108.03 12.57
CA LEU A 10 25.01 106.97 12.76
C LEU A 10 26.10 107.08 11.69
N TYR A 11 27.36 106.99 12.10
CA TYR A 11 28.52 107.09 11.23
C TYR A 11 29.50 105.94 11.46
N ASP A 12 30.30 105.63 10.45
CA ASP A 12 31.46 104.73 10.50
C ASP A 12 32.79 105.48 10.68
N VAL A 13 32.75 106.81 10.90
CA VAL A 13 33.92 107.65 11.14
C VAL A 13 33.68 108.66 12.27
N ALA A 14 34.73 108.96 13.03
CA ALA A 14 34.66 109.84 14.20
C ALA A 14 34.43 111.34 13.87
N SER A 15 34.78 111.79 12.66
CA SER A 15 34.55 113.17 12.18
C SER A 15 34.44 113.22 10.65
N GLY A 16 33.57 114.09 10.10
CA GLY A 16 33.29 114.15 8.66
C GLY A 16 32.44 112.96 8.17
N GLY A 17 32.45 112.68 6.87
CA GLY A 17 31.71 111.56 6.27
C GLY A 17 30.20 111.81 6.09
N THR A 18 29.53 110.83 5.47
CA THR A 18 28.07 110.81 5.25
C THR A 18 27.43 109.84 6.26
N PRO A 19 26.27 110.15 6.85
CA PRO A 19 25.64 109.26 7.81
C PRO A 19 25.18 107.96 7.13
N LEU A 20 25.40 106.83 7.80
CA LEU A 20 24.87 105.51 7.40
C LEU A 20 23.36 105.46 7.52
N ALA A 21 22.85 106.00 8.62
CA ALA A 21 21.43 106.11 8.92
C ALA A 21 21.18 107.37 9.76
N THR A 22 19.96 107.88 9.73
CA THR A 22 19.55 109.02 10.54
C THR A 22 18.17 108.75 11.10
N ASP A 23 18.00 109.07 12.38
CA ASP A 23 16.78 108.87 13.13
C ASP A 23 16.43 110.16 13.88
N THR A 24 15.22 110.69 13.69
CA THR A 24 14.82 112.01 14.21
C THR A 24 13.70 111.85 15.22
N HIS A 25 13.93 112.34 16.44
CA HIS A 25 13.00 112.20 17.55
C HIS A 25 12.61 113.57 18.10
N VAL A 26 11.33 113.73 18.43
CA VAL A 26 10.85 114.86 19.23
C VAL A 26 10.83 114.42 20.69
N VAL A 27 11.82 114.83 21.46
CA VAL A 27 11.96 114.42 22.88
C VAL A 27 11.68 115.58 23.83
N ALA A 28 11.06 115.27 24.96
CA ALA A 28 10.90 116.22 26.05
C ALA A 28 12.22 116.32 26.83
N VAL A 29 12.79 117.52 26.91
CA VAL A 29 14.02 117.76 27.68
C VAL A 29 13.65 118.38 29.03
N GLN A 30 14.12 117.75 30.11
CA GLN A 30 13.96 118.22 31.49
C GLN A 30 15.34 118.36 32.14
N ASP A 31 15.66 119.55 32.64
CA ASP A 31 16.95 119.88 33.27
C ASP A 31 18.20 119.52 32.45
N GLY A 32 18.09 119.59 31.12
CA GLY A 32 19.18 119.29 30.19
C GLY A 32 19.36 117.80 29.85
N LEU A 33 18.49 116.92 30.37
CA LEU A 33 18.53 115.48 30.12
C LEU A 33 17.33 115.02 29.28
N PHE A 34 17.55 113.99 28.47
CA PHE A 34 16.53 113.27 27.71
C PHE A 34 16.88 111.79 27.61
N THR A 35 15.91 110.95 27.26
CA THR A 35 16.12 109.54 26.93
C THR A 35 15.22 109.19 25.75
N THR A 36 15.77 108.48 24.77
CA THR A 36 15.00 107.92 23.65
C THR A 36 15.61 106.59 23.22
N ALA A 37 14.79 105.73 22.63
CA ALA A 37 15.25 104.51 21.99
C ALA A 37 15.64 104.83 20.55
N LEU A 38 16.79 104.31 20.11
CA LEU A 38 17.25 104.43 18.73
C LEU A 38 17.06 103.08 18.05
N ASP A 39 16.52 103.10 16.84
CA ASP A 39 16.28 101.90 16.05
C ASP A 39 17.00 102.01 14.70
N PHE A 40 18.28 101.62 14.69
CA PHE A 40 19.04 101.45 13.46
C PHE A 40 18.98 99.99 13.02
N ASP A 41 18.88 99.78 11.71
CA ASP A 41 18.85 98.45 11.11
C ASP A 41 20.03 97.59 11.59
N SER A 42 19.70 96.36 11.98
CA SER A 42 20.65 95.36 12.47
C SER A 42 21.85 95.12 11.56
N GLN A 43 21.74 95.39 10.26
CA GLN A 43 22.82 95.25 9.28
C GLN A 43 24.06 96.10 9.60
N TYR A 44 23.92 97.19 10.37
CA TYR A 44 25.05 98.05 10.72
C TYR A 44 25.86 97.52 11.91
N TYR A 45 25.35 96.56 12.68
CA TYR A 45 26.03 95.99 13.85
C TYR A 45 26.93 94.79 13.46
N ASP A 46 27.88 95.04 12.56
CA ASP A 46 28.79 94.04 12.00
C ASP A 46 30.15 93.94 12.72
N GLY A 47 30.29 94.62 13.87
CA GLY A 47 31.52 94.62 14.65
C GLY A 47 32.49 95.76 14.31
N ARG A 48 32.19 96.62 13.33
CA ARG A 48 32.97 97.84 13.06
C ARG A 48 32.79 98.90 14.16
N GLY A 49 33.71 99.88 14.23
CA GLY A 49 33.52 101.07 15.06
C GLY A 49 32.38 101.92 14.52
N LEU A 50 31.44 102.31 15.37
CA LEU A 50 30.32 103.18 15.01
C LEU A 50 30.35 104.42 15.90
N TRP A 51 29.90 105.55 15.36
CA TRP A 51 29.84 106.83 16.06
C TRP A 51 28.47 107.45 15.92
N LEU A 52 27.92 107.90 17.03
CA LEU A 52 26.63 108.58 17.10
C LEU A 52 26.85 110.09 17.13
N GLU A 53 26.36 110.78 16.11
CA GLU A 53 26.24 112.24 16.09
C GLU A 53 24.85 112.63 16.58
N ILE A 54 24.79 113.65 17.45
CA ILE A 54 23.55 114.18 17.99
C ILE A 54 23.46 115.65 17.61
N SER A 55 22.41 116.02 16.86
CA SER A 55 22.11 117.41 16.51
C SER A 55 20.83 117.86 17.21
N ILE A 56 20.87 118.99 17.90
CA ILE A 56 19.72 119.56 18.62
C ILE A 56 19.34 120.87 17.94
N ARG A 57 18.16 120.92 17.31
CA ARG A 57 17.66 122.10 16.58
C ARG A 57 18.67 122.66 15.55
N GLY A 58 19.45 121.79 14.93
CA GLY A 58 20.46 122.15 13.93
C GLY A 58 21.87 122.41 14.48
N GLU A 59 22.04 122.49 15.80
CA GLU A 59 23.36 122.58 16.45
C GLU A 59 23.92 121.18 16.70
N VAL A 60 25.08 120.87 16.12
CA VAL A 60 25.74 119.57 16.24
C VAL A 60 26.56 119.50 17.52
N LEU A 61 26.33 118.47 18.33
CA LEU A 61 27.15 118.19 19.51
C LEU A 61 28.43 117.47 19.10
N ILE A 62 29.57 118.13 19.33
CA ILE A 62 30.91 117.59 19.07
C ILE A 62 31.65 117.32 20.39
N PRO A 63 32.45 116.22 20.48
CA PRO A 63 32.66 115.18 19.47
C PRO A 63 31.55 114.11 19.44
N ARG A 64 31.47 113.32 18.34
CA ARG A 64 30.56 112.16 18.23
C ARG A 64 30.86 111.10 19.30
N GLN A 65 29.84 110.39 19.76
CA GLN A 65 29.98 109.35 20.78
C GLN A 65 30.26 107.98 20.14
N GLU A 66 31.35 107.32 20.54
CA GLU A 66 31.70 105.98 20.05
C GLU A 66 30.75 104.91 20.63
N PHE A 67 30.25 104.03 19.76
CA PHE A 67 29.52 102.80 20.06
C PHE A 67 30.47 101.60 19.86
N ARG A 68 30.65 100.79 20.90
CA ARG A 68 31.48 99.58 20.85
C ARG A 68 30.59 98.32 20.76
N PRO A 69 30.80 97.43 19.77
CA PRO A 69 30.02 96.21 19.63
C PRO A 69 30.33 95.17 20.73
N VAL A 70 29.33 94.36 21.12
CA VAL A 70 29.49 93.21 22.03
C VAL A 70 29.46 91.91 21.19
N PRO A 71 30.54 91.09 21.16
CA PRO A 71 30.75 90.10 20.08
C PRO A 71 29.85 88.85 20.02
N TYR A 72 28.88 88.63 20.92
CA TYR A 72 28.26 87.30 21.10
C TYR A 72 26.74 87.24 21.24
N ALA A 73 25.99 88.24 20.76
CA ALA A 73 24.54 88.29 21.01
C ALA A 73 23.66 87.35 20.15
N LEU A 74 24.21 86.54 19.22
CA LEU A 74 23.41 85.87 18.17
C LEU A 74 23.67 84.36 17.93
N GLY A 75 24.32 83.61 18.84
CA GLY A 75 24.53 82.16 18.67
C GLY A 75 24.55 81.33 19.97
N LEU A 76 24.23 80.02 19.90
CA LEU A 76 24.32 79.07 21.01
C LEU A 76 25.78 78.66 21.28
N VAL A 77 26.17 78.59 22.55
CA VAL A 77 27.52 78.20 22.99
C VAL A 77 27.65 76.68 23.20
N PRO A 78 28.86 76.10 23.20
CA PRO A 78 29.07 74.70 23.58
C PRO A 78 28.47 74.37 24.95
N GLY A 79 27.70 73.28 25.03
CA GLY A 79 27.00 72.85 26.25
C GLY A 79 25.65 73.54 26.50
N ALA A 80 25.12 74.30 25.54
CA ALA A 80 23.80 74.89 25.67
C ALA A 80 22.69 73.83 25.76
N THR A 81 21.82 73.97 26.76
CA THR A 81 20.57 73.20 26.90
C THR A 81 19.39 74.12 26.60
N VAL A 82 18.47 73.66 25.75
CA VAL A 82 17.21 74.36 25.47
C VAL A 82 16.12 73.71 26.32
N GLU A 83 15.64 74.42 27.35
CA GLU A 83 14.52 73.99 28.22
C GLU A 83 13.33 74.96 28.07
N GLY A 84 12.11 74.45 27.97
CA GLY A 84 10.92 75.31 27.87
C GLY A 84 9.59 74.57 27.87
N ALA A 85 8.54 75.21 28.42
CA ALA A 85 7.17 74.69 28.44
C ALA A 85 6.37 75.11 27.19
N LEU A 86 6.11 74.12 26.33
CA LEU A 86 5.02 73.94 25.33
C LEU A 86 4.63 75.10 24.38
N VAL A 87 5.09 75.02 23.12
CA VAL A 87 4.23 74.66 21.96
C VAL A 87 5.07 74.08 20.81
N ASN A 88 4.61 72.98 20.21
CA ASN A 88 5.24 72.20 19.13
C ASN A 88 5.82 73.01 17.95
N PRO A 89 6.98 72.61 17.36
CA PRO A 89 8.13 71.94 17.97
C PRO A 89 9.09 72.94 18.65
N LEU A 90 9.90 72.48 19.61
CA LEU A 90 10.90 73.31 20.30
C LEU A 90 11.97 73.88 19.34
N VAL A 91 12.30 73.11 18.30
CA VAL A 91 13.19 73.52 17.20
C VAL A 91 12.64 72.95 15.89
N THR A 92 12.55 73.77 14.84
CA THR A 92 12.24 73.34 13.46
C THR A 92 13.45 73.53 12.57
N PHE A 93 13.87 72.48 11.87
CA PHE A 93 14.85 72.56 10.78
C PHE A 93 14.13 72.38 9.45
N ILE A 94 14.18 73.39 8.57
CA ILE A 94 13.64 73.31 7.20
C ILE A 94 14.83 73.35 6.25
N ASN A 95 15.08 72.25 5.55
CA ASN A 95 16.08 72.18 4.49
C ASN A 95 15.45 71.58 3.23
N ASN A 96 15.66 72.24 2.09
CA ASN A 96 15.07 71.85 0.81
C ASN A 96 16.01 70.99 -0.05
N ASP A 97 17.29 70.88 0.31
CA ASP A 97 18.26 70.00 -0.34
C ASP A 97 19.40 69.63 0.62
N GLY A 98 19.78 68.35 0.68
CA GLY A 98 20.83 67.83 1.58
C GLY A 98 20.40 67.56 3.03
N THR A 99 21.38 67.41 3.93
CA THR A 99 21.17 66.97 5.33
C THR A 99 20.76 68.12 6.25
N ALA A 100 19.58 68.04 6.86
CA ALA A 100 19.11 69.06 7.81
C ALA A 100 19.83 69.01 9.17
N VAL A 101 20.12 67.80 9.68
CA VAL A 101 20.83 67.56 10.94
C VAL A 101 21.83 66.41 10.75
N GLN A 102 23.11 66.65 11.08
CA GLN A 102 24.15 65.62 11.11
C GLN A 102 24.70 65.49 12.53
N ALA A 103 24.54 64.33 13.15
CA ALA A 103 25.11 64.01 14.47
C ALA A 103 26.09 62.85 14.33
N LEU A 104 27.38 63.10 14.58
CA LEU A 104 28.45 62.13 14.44
C LEU A 104 29.07 61.81 15.80
N SER A 105 29.09 60.53 16.15
CA SER A 105 29.85 60.00 17.28
C SER A 105 30.92 59.04 16.75
N THR A 106 32.19 59.28 17.06
CA THR A 106 33.34 58.51 16.55
C THR A 106 33.96 57.55 17.58
N GLY A 107 33.41 57.48 18.80
CA GLY A 107 33.89 56.57 19.84
C GLY A 107 33.18 55.22 19.82
N ASP A 108 33.88 54.14 20.21
CA ASP A 108 33.42 52.74 20.20
C ASP A 108 32.13 52.45 21.00
N ARG A 109 31.63 53.43 21.77
CA ARG A 109 30.41 53.35 22.60
C ARG A 109 29.58 54.64 22.61
N GLY A 110 29.87 55.58 21.72
CA GLY A 110 29.18 56.86 21.74
C GLY A 110 27.86 56.81 20.95
N HIS A 111 26.88 57.60 21.38
CA HIS A 111 25.60 57.73 20.69
C HIS A 111 25.61 58.99 19.82
N GLY A 112 25.22 58.87 18.54
CA GLY A 112 25.01 60.03 17.68
C GLY A 112 23.78 60.84 18.13
N ILE A 113 22.64 60.17 18.28
CA ILE A 113 21.38 60.75 18.77
C ILE A 113 20.84 59.83 19.87
N VAL A 114 20.42 60.43 20.99
CA VAL A 114 19.66 59.75 22.05
C VAL A 114 18.32 60.46 22.17
N ALA A 115 17.24 59.71 21.97
CA ALA A 115 15.87 60.17 22.20
C ALA A 115 15.24 59.29 23.27
N SER A 116 14.75 59.90 24.34
CA SER A 116 14.12 59.23 25.48
C SER A 116 12.75 59.84 25.76
N ASN A 117 11.75 58.99 25.95
CA ASN A 117 10.44 59.40 26.43
C ASN A 117 10.02 58.47 27.57
N ASP A 118 9.79 59.04 28.75
CA ASP A 118 9.37 58.32 29.95
C ASP A 118 7.84 58.41 30.18
N GLY A 119 7.11 59.05 29.26
CA GLY A 119 5.65 59.21 29.35
C GLY A 119 4.88 57.99 28.82
N ILE A 120 3.73 57.69 29.43
CA ILE A 120 2.76 56.69 28.95
C ILE A 120 2.31 57.07 27.53
N ASP A 121 2.29 56.10 26.60
CA ASP A 121 1.96 56.25 25.17
C ASP A 121 2.81 57.27 24.39
N GLY A 122 3.90 57.77 24.98
CA GLY A 122 4.75 58.75 24.31
C GLY A 122 5.70 58.12 23.30
N VAL A 123 6.01 58.87 22.25
CA VAL A 123 6.89 58.42 21.17
C VAL A 123 8.27 59.05 21.34
N GLY A 124 9.31 58.24 21.53
CA GLY A 124 10.69 58.72 21.64
C GLY A 124 11.23 59.30 20.33
N LEU A 125 11.00 58.61 19.20
CA LEU A 125 11.37 59.04 17.85
C LEU A 125 10.20 58.82 16.90
N HIS A 126 9.73 59.89 16.25
CA HIS A 126 8.67 59.83 15.23
C HIS A 126 9.22 60.33 13.90
N ALA A 127 9.35 59.43 12.92
CA ALA A 127 9.79 59.76 11.57
C ALA A 127 8.63 59.58 10.59
N ILE A 128 8.28 60.64 9.84
CA ILE A 128 7.20 60.62 8.86
C ILE A 128 7.77 60.98 7.48
N LYS A 129 7.48 60.15 6.49
CA LYS A 129 7.76 60.41 5.07
C LYS A 129 6.47 60.19 4.28
N THR A 130 6.07 61.19 3.49
CA THR A 130 4.71 61.24 2.91
C THR A 130 4.65 61.12 1.38
N GLN A 131 5.78 61.21 0.67
CA GLN A 131 5.84 61.11 -0.79
C GLN A 131 6.25 59.70 -1.24
N ASP A 132 6.23 59.38 -2.53
CA ASP A 132 6.68 58.08 -3.07
C ASP A 132 8.22 57.95 -3.08
N GLY A 133 8.74 56.73 -2.88
CA GLY A 133 10.19 56.40 -2.98
C GLY A 133 11.07 56.87 -1.80
N GLY A 134 12.03 56.04 -1.37
CA GLY A 134 12.90 56.33 -0.20
C GLY A 134 12.27 55.96 1.15
N ALA A 135 13.10 55.96 2.21
CA ALA A 135 12.75 55.47 3.55
C ALA A 135 12.69 56.60 4.60
N ALA A 136 11.79 56.47 5.60
CA ALA A 136 11.71 57.40 6.73
C ALA A 136 12.88 57.22 7.72
N ILE A 137 13.32 55.98 7.91
CA ILE A 137 14.47 55.59 8.74
C ILE A 137 15.32 54.61 7.93
N ILE A 138 16.63 54.87 7.86
CA ILE A 138 17.62 53.96 7.28
C ILE A 138 18.64 53.66 8.37
N ALA A 139 18.89 52.38 8.64
CA ALA A 139 19.94 51.92 9.54
C ALA A 139 20.92 51.06 8.75
N GLU A 140 22.11 51.60 8.48
CA GLU A 140 23.18 50.89 7.78
C GLU A 140 24.31 50.56 8.75
N THR A 141 24.72 49.29 8.75
CA THR A 141 25.82 48.80 9.60
C THR A 141 26.80 47.98 8.77
N MET A 142 28.10 48.25 8.92
CA MET A 142 29.17 47.48 8.28
C MET A 142 30.08 46.91 9.37
N GLY A 143 29.99 45.60 9.64
CA GLY A 143 30.82 44.96 10.67
C GLY A 143 30.31 43.60 11.14
N ILE A 144 31.17 42.85 11.84
CA ILE A 144 30.78 41.60 12.53
C ILE A 144 29.87 41.96 13.71
N SER A 145 28.76 41.23 13.89
CA SER A 145 27.82 41.42 15.01
C SER A 145 27.28 42.85 15.15
N SER A 146 27.01 43.52 14.03
CA SER A 146 26.51 44.90 14.01
C SER A 146 25.00 44.92 13.67
N PRO A 147 24.09 44.96 14.67
CA PRO A 147 22.66 45.03 14.39
C PRO A 147 22.27 46.41 13.87
N GLY A 148 21.55 46.46 12.73
CA GLY A 148 21.00 47.71 12.20
C GLY A 148 19.90 48.29 13.11
N VAL A 149 18.98 47.44 13.56
CA VAL A 149 17.95 47.77 14.55
C VAL A 149 18.06 46.78 15.71
N TYR A 150 18.20 47.29 16.93
CA TYR A 150 18.26 46.49 18.15
C TYR A 150 17.19 46.99 19.13
N ALA A 151 16.11 46.23 19.26
CA ALA A 151 14.99 46.55 20.14
C ALA A 151 14.95 45.58 21.33
N ILE A 152 14.88 46.12 22.54
CA ILE A 152 14.65 45.36 23.78
C ILE A 152 13.32 45.85 24.36
N THR A 153 12.40 44.94 24.59
CA THR A 153 11.14 45.20 25.30
C THR A 153 11.07 44.37 26.58
N SER A 154 10.30 44.84 27.56
CA SER A 154 10.09 44.13 28.82
C SER A 154 8.69 44.40 29.38
N ASN A 155 8.14 43.44 30.13
CA ASN A 155 6.76 43.40 30.66
C ASN A 155 5.70 42.90 29.66
N ILE A 156 4.43 42.98 30.07
CA ILE A 156 3.27 42.46 29.33
C ILE A 156 3.03 43.24 28.03
N ASP A 157 2.54 42.55 27.00
CA ASP A 157 2.07 43.12 25.73
C ASP A 157 3.06 44.10 25.04
N SER A 158 4.36 43.76 25.03
CA SER A 158 5.40 44.65 24.50
C SER A 158 6.01 44.14 23.19
N GLU A 159 5.79 44.86 22.09
CA GLU A 159 6.27 44.52 20.75
C GLU A 159 7.64 45.18 20.45
N GLY A 160 8.64 44.37 20.07
CA GLY A 160 9.99 44.89 19.74
C GLY A 160 10.06 45.60 18.39
N VAL A 161 9.49 44.99 17.35
CA VAL A 161 9.33 45.59 16.02
C VAL A 161 7.91 45.28 15.54
N TYR A 162 7.09 46.31 15.39
CA TYR A 162 5.73 46.21 14.87
C TYR A 162 5.64 46.93 13.54
N ALA A 163 5.32 46.20 12.47
CA ALA A 163 5.21 46.74 11.11
C ALA A 163 3.80 46.49 10.56
N VAL A 164 3.12 47.57 10.19
CA VAL A 164 1.81 47.52 9.51
C VAL A 164 1.97 48.12 8.13
N THR A 165 1.57 47.37 7.12
CA THR A 165 1.60 47.80 5.73
C THR A 165 0.23 47.67 5.09
N SER A 166 -0.12 48.62 4.24
CA SER A 166 -1.38 48.64 3.48
C SER A 166 -1.13 49.12 2.05
N GLY A 167 -1.59 48.37 1.06
CA GLY A 167 -1.39 48.67 -0.37
C GLY A 167 -0.99 47.43 -1.17
N GLU A 168 -1.03 47.51 -2.51
CA GLU A 168 -0.52 46.45 -3.38
C GLU A 168 1.02 46.30 -3.20
N ASN A 169 1.53 45.07 -3.21
CA ASN A 169 2.97 44.75 -3.12
C ASN A 169 3.70 45.37 -1.91
N SER A 170 3.06 45.39 -0.74
CA SER A 170 3.65 45.96 0.47
C SER A 170 4.16 44.87 1.43
N GLU A 171 5.44 44.95 1.80
CA GLU A 171 6.09 44.02 2.73
C GLU A 171 6.26 44.67 4.11
N GLY A 172 5.73 44.04 5.17
CA GLY A 172 5.86 44.54 6.54
C GLY A 172 7.28 44.41 7.09
N VAL A 173 7.85 43.20 7.01
CA VAL A 173 9.25 42.91 7.37
C VAL A 173 9.85 42.07 6.24
N TYR A 174 10.85 42.63 5.57
CA TYR A 174 11.63 41.94 4.54
C TYR A 174 13.06 41.76 5.02
N ALA A 175 13.57 40.52 5.01
CA ALA A 175 14.92 40.19 5.43
C ALA A 175 15.61 39.29 4.39
N GLU A 176 16.64 39.82 3.74
CA GLU A 176 17.52 39.07 2.84
C GLU A 176 18.89 38.87 3.50
N THR A 177 19.41 37.65 3.43
CA THR A 177 20.72 37.30 4.01
C THR A 177 21.57 36.53 3.02
N HIS A 178 22.88 36.81 3.05
CA HIS A 178 23.88 36.12 2.24
C HIS A 178 25.03 35.62 3.12
N GLY A 179 25.64 34.49 2.75
CA GLY A 179 26.77 33.88 3.47
C GLY A 179 26.39 32.72 4.39
N ASN A 180 27.40 32.03 4.94
CA ASN A 180 27.21 30.87 5.81
C ASN A 180 26.70 31.30 7.19
N GLY A 181 25.61 30.68 7.67
CA GLY A 181 25.08 30.89 9.02
C GLY A 181 24.34 32.22 9.20
N SER A 182 23.77 32.76 8.13
CA SER A 182 23.05 34.04 8.14
C SER A 182 21.53 33.81 8.21
N PRO A 183 20.88 33.73 9.39
CA PRO A 183 19.42 33.66 9.48
C PRO A 183 18.80 35.03 9.15
N GLY A 184 17.81 35.06 8.24
CA GLY A 184 17.09 36.28 7.88
C GLY A 184 16.19 36.81 9.01
N VAL A 185 15.35 35.94 9.57
CA VAL A 185 14.56 36.22 10.78
C VAL A 185 14.74 35.04 11.73
N SER A 186 15.16 35.31 12.96
CA SER A 186 15.27 34.31 14.03
C SER A 186 14.49 34.81 15.24
N ALA A 187 13.60 33.97 15.75
CA ALA A 187 12.82 34.24 16.94
C ALA A 187 12.99 33.09 17.94
N SER A 188 13.29 33.43 19.19
CA SER A 188 13.37 32.50 20.31
C SER A 188 12.44 33.02 21.41
N THR A 189 11.53 32.18 21.86
CA THR A 189 10.57 32.48 22.92
C THR A 189 10.72 31.49 24.07
N ASP A 190 10.51 31.95 25.29
CA ASP A 190 10.52 31.15 26.52
C ASP A 190 9.33 31.55 27.40
N GLY A 191 8.69 30.57 28.05
CA GLY A 191 7.46 30.75 28.84
C GLY A 191 6.15 30.34 28.14
N ASP A 192 5.04 30.33 28.90
CA ASP A 192 3.71 29.95 28.41
C ASP A 192 3.20 30.95 27.34
N ASN A 193 2.45 30.45 26.34
CA ASN A 193 1.77 31.25 25.30
C ASN A 193 2.67 32.22 24.49
N SER A 194 3.94 31.87 24.27
CA SER A 194 4.89 32.77 23.59
C SER A 194 5.10 32.40 22.11
N ASP A 195 4.46 33.14 21.21
CA ASP A 195 4.61 32.97 19.75
C ASP A 195 5.92 33.62 19.26
N GLY A 196 6.85 32.84 18.69
CA GLY A 196 8.08 33.41 18.11
C GLY A 196 7.85 34.15 16.79
N MET A 197 6.94 33.65 15.95
CA MET A 197 6.53 34.28 14.70
C MET A 197 5.06 33.98 14.45
N ARG A 198 4.24 35.02 14.31
CA ARG A 198 2.81 34.90 14.00
C ARG A 198 2.47 35.79 12.81
N THR A 199 1.89 35.20 11.77
CA THR A 199 1.46 35.90 10.55
C THR A 199 -0.04 35.73 10.37
N THR A 200 -0.77 36.82 10.13
CA THR A 200 -2.19 36.79 9.76
C THR A 200 -2.35 37.48 8.41
N THR A 201 -2.95 36.80 7.44
CA THR A 201 -3.18 37.32 6.09
C THR A 201 -4.66 37.23 5.75
N ASP A 202 -5.21 38.28 5.14
CA ASP A 202 -6.59 38.34 4.67
C ASP A 202 -6.61 38.95 3.25
N GLY A 203 -7.40 38.39 2.34
CA GLY A 203 -7.40 38.73 0.90
C GLY A 203 -7.10 37.56 -0.05
N TRP A 204 -7.26 37.77 -1.36
CA TRP A 204 -6.90 36.78 -2.40
C TRP A 204 -5.37 36.72 -2.55
N ASP A 205 -4.83 35.53 -2.83
CA ASP A 205 -3.39 35.28 -3.07
C ASP A 205 -2.42 35.80 -2.00
N SER A 206 -2.82 35.77 -0.73
CA SER A 206 -2.00 36.25 0.38
C SER A 206 -1.30 35.09 1.11
N ASN A 207 0.03 35.01 1.01
CA ASN A 207 0.84 34.00 1.71
C ASN A 207 1.29 34.53 3.08
N GLY A 208 1.02 33.78 4.17
CA GLY A 208 1.48 34.14 5.51
C GLY A 208 2.98 34.03 5.70
N ILE A 209 3.57 32.88 5.34
CA ILE A 209 5.01 32.61 5.39
C ILE A 209 5.41 31.94 4.07
N THR A 210 6.43 32.46 3.39
CA THR A 210 7.05 31.84 2.21
C THR A 210 8.52 31.61 2.49
N ALA A 211 9.00 30.38 2.35
CA ALA A 211 10.41 30.05 2.48
C ALA A 211 10.95 29.50 1.14
N ILE A 212 11.96 30.17 0.58
CA ILE A 212 12.61 29.79 -0.69
C ILE A 212 14.07 29.49 -0.41
N THR A 213 14.51 28.27 -0.70
CA THR A 213 15.91 27.84 -0.57
C THR A 213 16.44 27.41 -1.94
N LEU A 214 17.52 28.03 -2.40
CA LEU A 214 18.11 27.78 -3.73
C LEU A 214 19.43 27.01 -3.69
N GLY A 215 19.97 26.75 -2.49
CA GLY A 215 21.23 26.02 -2.29
C GLY A 215 21.03 24.53 -1.99
N ASP A 216 22.01 23.69 -2.34
CA ASP A 216 22.05 22.28 -1.93
C ASP A 216 22.04 22.17 -0.39
N TYR A 217 21.44 21.10 0.13
CA TYR A 217 21.32 20.82 1.58
C TYR A 217 20.65 21.92 2.42
N SER A 218 19.77 22.73 1.82
CA SER A 218 19.06 23.81 2.50
C SER A 218 17.62 23.38 2.84
N GLU A 219 17.21 23.55 4.10
CA GLU A 219 15.85 23.28 4.56
C GLU A 219 15.00 24.56 4.44
N GLY A 220 13.88 24.49 3.71
CA GLY A 220 12.95 25.62 3.62
C GLY A 220 12.24 25.90 4.96
N VAL A 221 11.81 24.85 5.66
CA VAL A 221 11.21 24.93 6.99
C VAL A 221 11.75 23.79 7.85
N TYR A 222 12.48 24.13 8.92
CA TYR A 222 12.90 23.19 9.96
C TYR A 222 12.08 23.45 11.23
N ALA A 223 11.36 22.44 11.70
CA ALA A 223 10.55 22.52 12.91
C ALA A 223 10.97 21.44 13.92
N TYR A 224 11.35 21.87 15.12
CA TYR A 224 11.79 21.00 16.22
C TYR A 224 11.03 21.35 17.51
N THR A 225 10.52 20.33 18.20
CA THR A 225 9.83 20.48 19.49
C THR A 225 10.32 19.43 20.48
N GLU A 226 10.56 19.84 21.73
CA GLU A 226 11.00 18.96 22.83
C GLU A 226 9.88 18.71 23.86
N GLY A 227 8.85 19.56 23.87
CA GLY A 227 7.73 19.51 24.83
C GLY A 227 6.76 18.35 24.62
N ALA A 228 6.19 17.84 25.71
CA ALA A 228 5.14 16.83 25.65
C ALA A 228 3.88 17.40 24.97
N LYS A 229 3.32 16.67 23.99
CA LYS A 229 2.16 17.09 23.17
C LYS A 229 2.40 18.33 22.29
N SER A 230 3.65 18.65 21.97
CA SER A 230 3.99 19.79 21.10
C SER A 230 4.21 19.31 19.66
N PRO A 231 3.24 19.43 18.73
CA PRO A 231 3.46 19.08 17.33
C PRO A 231 4.47 20.05 16.70
N ALA A 232 5.50 19.53 16.02
CA ALA A 232 6.43 20.36 15.26
C ALA A 232 5.77 21.01 14.03
N LEU A 233 4.81 20.32 13.42
CA LEU A 233 4.00 20.84 12.31
C LEU A 233 2.53 20.50 12.55
N TYR A 234 1.66 21.50 12.53
CA TYR A 234 0.20 21.35 12.63
C TYR A 234 -0.46 22.12 11.48
N GLY A 235 -1.16 21.40 10.61
CA GLY A 235 -1.92 21.99 9.50
C GLY A 235 -3.40 21.63 9.60
N GLU A 236 -4.26 22.64 9.68
CA GLU A 236 -5.72 22.50 9.72
C GLU A 236 -6.34 23.35 8.61
N SER A 237 -7.20 22.74 7.80
CA SER A 237 -8.05 23.45 6.83
C SER A 237 -9.49 23.04 7.05
N THR A 238 -10.39 24.02 7.19
CA THR A 238 -11.82 23.77 7.39
C THR A 238 -12.58 23.55 6.09
N ARG A 239 -11.92 23.73 4.93
CA ARG A 239 -12.56 23.71 3.60
C ARG A 239 -11.80 22.93 2.53
N ASP A 240 -10.49 22.70 2.70
CA ASP A 240 -9.65 22.10 1.66
C ASP A 240 -8.47 21.30 2.28
N VAL A 241 -7.24 21.47 1.78
CA VAL A 241 -6.07 20.71 2.24
C VAL A 241 -5.40 21.35 3.46
N GLY A 242 -5.22 20.58 4.55
CA GLY A 242 -4.51 21.04 5.76
C GLY A 242 -2.98 21.04 5.62
N VAL A 243 -2.41 20.09 4.86
CA VAL A 243 -0.96 19.99 4.54
C VAL A 243 -0.81 19.45 3.11
N TYR A 244 -0.10 20.17 2.25
CA TYR A 244 0.14 19.80 0.84
C TYR A 244 1.63 19.84 0.51
N GLY A 245 2.18 18.75 -0.04
CA GLY A 245 3.58 18.66 -0.43
C GLY A 245 3.74 18.07 -1.84
N ILE A 246 4.59 18.69 -2.66
CA ILE A 246 4.99 18.19 -3.99
C ILE A 246 6.51 18.06 -3.99
N GLY A 247 7.04 16.89 -4.34
CA GLY A 247 8.48 16.62 -4.40
C GLY A 247 8.82 15.54 -5.42
N LYS A 248 10.08 15.52 -5.87
CA LYS A 248 10.61 14.46 -6.75
C LYS A 248 10.70 13.12 -6.01
N ASP A 249 11.20 13.17 -4.79
CA ASP A 249 11.13 12.11 -3.79
C ASP A 249 10.00 12.51 -2.82
N GLY A 250 9.06 11.60 -2.53
CA GLY A 250 7.85 11.92 -1.76
C GLY A 250 8.11 12.35 -0.30
N GLY A 251 7.04 12.55 0.49
CA GLY A 251 7.17 12.85 1.92
C GLY A 251 7.67 11.64 2.72
N TYR A 252 8.67 11.86 3.60
CA TYR A 252 9.19 10.82 4.50
C TYR A 252 8.65 11.01 5.92
N PHE A 253 8.15 9.93 6.53
CA PHE A 253 7.75 9.89 7.93
C PHE A 253 8.58 8.83 8.65
N THR A 254 9.52 9.24 9.51
CA THR A 254 10.45 8.35 10.21
C THR A 254 10.28 8.50 11.72
N THR A 255 10.29 7.39 12.46
CA THR A 255 10.36 7.41 13.93
C THR A 255 11.75 6.99 14.37
N ASN A 256 12.42 7.82 15.17
CA ASN A 256 13.80 7.61 15.62
C ASN A 256 13.91 7.11 17.07
N GLN A 257 12.78 6.82 17.72
CA GLN A 257 12.72 6.33 19.11
C GLN A 257 12.05 4.96 19.16
N ALA A 258 12.51 4.10 20.08
CA ALA A 258 11.88 2.81 20.34
C ALA A 258 10.46 3.02 20.90
N GLY A 259 9.46 2.39 20.30
CA GLY A 259 8.12 2.35 20.88
C GLY A 259 8.15 1.61 22.22
N THR A 260 7.92 2.32 23.32
CA THR A 260 7.73 1.71 24.64
C THR A 260 6.29 1.21 24.73
N SER A 261 6.07 -0.09 24.49
CA SER A 261 4.87 -0.91 24.78
C SER A 261 3.51 -0.21 25.04
N TRP A 262 2.55 -0.53 24.16
CA TRP A 262 1.08 -0.32 24.13
C TRP A 262 0.44 0.95 24.80
N PRO A 263 -0.24 1.83 24.02
CA PRO A 263 -0.40 1.82 22.56
C PRO A 263 0.88 2.33 21.89
N GLY A 264 1.53 1.50 21.07
CA GLY A 264 2.80 1.86 20.44
C GLY A 264 2.69 3.16 19.64
N SER A 265 3.73 3.97 19.65
CA SER A 265 3.80 5.18 18.83
C SER A 265 3.76 4.80 17.34
N ALA A 266 2.69 5.18 16.65
CA ALA A 266 2.61 4.98 15.20
C ALA A 266 3.52 5.99 14.49
N GLY A 267 4.27 5.54 13.46
CA GLY A 267 5.03 6.45 12.60
C GLY A 267 4.15 7.36 11.76
N VAL A 268 2.97 6.86 11.36
CA VAL A 268 1.88 7.63 10.76
C VAL A 268 0.57 7.08 11.33
N ASN A 269 -0.23 7.92 11.98
CA ASN A 269 -1.57 7.56 12.46
C ASN A 269 -2.62 8.28 11.61
N VAL A 270 -3.43 7.53 10.86
CA VAL A 270 -4.50 8.06 10.03
C VAL A 270 -5.84 7.59 10.56
N SER A 271 -6.69 8.52 11.00
CA SER A 271 -8.02 8.21 11.53
C SER A 271 -9.08 9.10 10.88
N THR A 272 -10.17 8.52 10.42
CA THR A 272 -11.34 9.26 9.93
C THR A 272 -12.55 8.96 10.82
N LYS A 273 -13.39 9.97 11.07
CA LYS A 273 -14.53 9.87 12.00
C LYS A 273 -15.91 9.97 11.33
N ASN A 274 -15.96 10.46 10.09
CA ASN A 274 -17.21 10.72 9.38
C ASN A 274 -17.36 9.80 8.16
N ALA A 275 -18.60 9.62 7.70
CA ALA A 275 -18.90 8.79 6.53
C ALA A 275 -18.20 9.32 5.26
N LEU A 276 -17.89 8.40 4.33
CA LEU A 276 -17.27 8.68 3.02
C LEU A 276 -15.89 9.36 3.07
N ASN A 277 -15.19 9.28 4.19
CA ASN A 277 -13.83 9.82 4.34
C ASN A 277 -12.80 8.67 4.27
N PRO A 278 -12.16 8.44 3.10
CA PRO A 278 -11.07 7.47 3.02
C PRO A 278 -9.90 7.95 3.88
N GLY A 279 -9.28 7.03 4.64
CA GLY A 279 -8.10 7.36 5.44
C GLY A 279 -6.89 7.65 4.55
N ILE A 280 -6.48 6.64 3.77
CA ILE A 280 -5.33 6.73 2.86
C ILE A 280 -5.80 6.38 1.44
N VAL A 281 -5.53 7.26 0.48
CA VAL A 281 -5.73 7.01 -0.95
C VAL A 281 -4.39 7.12 -1.65
N ILE A 282 -3.96 6.03 -2.29
CA ILE A 282 -2.72 6.00 -3.08
C ILE A 282 -3.09 5.70 -4.53
N ARG A 283 -2.61 6.54 -5.46
CA ARG A 283 -2.80 6.36 -6.90
C ARG A 283 -1.46 6.38 -7.60
N THR A 284 -1.11 5.28 -8.25
CA THR A 284 0.10 5.12 -9.07
C THR A 284 -0.31 4.78 -10.49
N THR A 285 0.07 5.61 -11.47
CA THR A 285 -0.35 5.47 -12.87
C THR A 285 0.80 5.17 -13.83
N GLY A 286 2.05 5.23 -13.37
CA GLY A 286 3.23 4.88 -14.16
C GLY A 286 3.48 3.37 -14.25
N ALA A 287 4.15 2.93 -15.32
CA ALA A 287 4.63 1.55 -15.42
C ALA A 287 5.66 1.26 -14.32
N ASN A 288 5.65 0.04 -13.76
CA ASN A 288 6.55 -0.40 -12.69
C ASN A 288 6.51 0.48 -11.42
N SER A 289 5.36 1.09 -11.11
CA SER A 289 5.18 1.89 -9.89
C SER A 289 4.52 1.06 -8.80
N GLU A 290 5.17 0.95 -7.64
CA GLU A 290 4.59 0.32 -6.45
C GLU A 290 3.64 1.29 -5.74
N GLY A 291 2.42 0.85 -5.42
CA GLY A 291 1.50 1.63 -4.60
C GLY A 291 1.91 1.65 -3.13
N ILE A 292 2.05 0.47 -2.53
CA ILE A 292 2.45 0.27 -1.14
C ILE A 292 3.51 -0.84 -1.11
N PHE A 293 4.73 -0.54 -0.68
CA PHE A 293 5.78 -1.52 -0.41
C PHE A 293 6.02 -1.60 1.10
N ILE A 294 5.88 -2.79 1.69
CA ILE A 294 6.03 -3.03 3.13
C ILE A 294 7.04 -4.16 3.34
N GLN A 295 8.10 -3.88 4.09
CA GLN A 295 9.10 -4.87 4.51
C GLN A 295 9.22 -4.89 6.03
N THR A 296 9.14 -6.07 6.62
CA THR A 296 9.45 -6.29 8.05
C THR A 296 10.46 -7.44 8.18
N SER A 297 11.41 -7.32 9.10
CA SER A 297 12.55 -8.26 9.22
C SER A 297 12.81 -8.77 10.66
N GLY A 298 12.00 -8.36 11.63
CA GLY A 298 12.12 -8.78 13.03
C GLY A 298 11.30 -10.04 13.35
N LYS A 299 11.75 -10.80 14.37
CA LYS A 299 10.98 -11.94 14.91
C LYS A 299 9.65 -11.43 15.48
N GLY A 300 8.53 -12.00 15.02
CA GLY A 300 7.19 -11.62 15.46
C GLY A 300 6.68 -10.30 14.88
N SER A 301 7.32 -9.79 13.82
CA SER A 301 6.82 -8.62 13.10
C SER A 301 5.61 -8.98 12.23
N GLU A 302 4.59 -8.12 12.25
CA GLU A 302 3.45 -8.19 11.36
C GLU A 302 3.60 -7.09 10.29
N ALA A 303 3.56 -7.47 9.01
CA ALA A 303 3.65 -6.50 7.91
C ALA A 303 2.33 -5.76 7.70
N ILE A 304 1.21 -6.49 7.69
CA ILE A 304 -0.14 -5.95 7.50
C ILE A 304 -1.07 -6.64 8.50
N ALA A 305 -1.72 -5.88 9.37
CA ALA A 305 -2.80 -6.33 10.23
C ALA A 305 -4.06 -5.50 9.94
N ALA A 306 -5.14 -6.16 9.53
CA ALA A 306 -6.42 -5.53 9.20
C ALA A 306 -7.54 -6.13 10.07
N TYR A 307 -8.22 -5.28 10.85
CA TYR A 307 -9.32 -5.69 11.73
C TYR A 307 -10.63 -5.05 11.24
N ALA A 308 -11.64 -5.87 11.03
CA ALA A 308 -12.98 -5.45 10.60
C ALA A 308 -14.00 -6.08 11.56
N ASN A 309 -14.50 -5.27 12.50
CA ASN A 309 -15.18 -5.76 13.72
C ASN A 309 -16.69 -5.44 13.76
N ALA A 310 -17.31 -5.15 12.61
CA ALA A 310 -18.73 -4.86 12.51
C ALA A 310 -19.41 -5.70 11.41
N GLU A 311 -20.74 -5.76 11.44
CA GLU A 311 -21.53 -6.43 10.41
C GLU A 311 -21.25 -5.81 9.03
N ASP A 312 -21.23 -6.64 7.98
CA ASP A 312 -21.00 -6.23 6.58
C ASP A 312 -19.70 -5.43 6.33
N THR A 313 -18.64 -5.72 7.08
CA THR A 313 -17.33 -5.09 6.89
C THR A 313 -16.37 -5.95 6.06
N THR A 314 -15.49 -5.31 5.30
CA THR A 314 -14.40 -5.96 4.56
C THR A 314 -13.06 -5.53 5.15
N GLY A 315 -12.23 -6.49 5.58
CA GLY A 315 -10.89 -6.21 6.10
C GLY A 315 -9.91 -5.85 4.98
N ILE A 316 -9.72 -6.76 4.02
CA ILE A 316 -8.85 -6.57 2.86
C ILE A 316 -9.62 -6.93 1.59
N LEU A 317 -9.69 -5.99 0.65
CA LEU A 317 -10.22 -6.20 -0.69
C LEU A 317 -9.11 -5.95 -1.70
N VAL A 318 -8.82 -6.95 -2.54
CA VAL A 318 -7.85 -6.82 -3.65
C VAL A 318 -8.59 -7.03 -4.96
N GLY A 319 -8.63 -5.98 -5.79
CA GLY A 319 -9.19 -6.03 -7.13
C GLY A 319 -8.12 -5.76 -8.18
N THR A 320 -7.98 -6.64 -9.16
CA THR A 320 -7.08 -6.45 -10.31
C THR A 320 -7.85 -6.55 -11.62
N GLN A 321 -7.58 -5.65 -12.57
CA GLN A 321 -8.23 -5.63 -13.89
C GLN A 321 -7.19 -5.52 -14.99
N GLY A 322 -7.34 -6.30 -16.07
CA GLY A 322 -6.36 -6.40 -17.17
C GLY A 322 -5.72 -7.78 -17.30
N THR A 323 -4.81 -7.94 -18.26
CA THR A 323 -4.15 -9.21 -18.60
C THR A 323 -2.91 -9.46 -17.74
N GLY A 324 -2.76 -10.68 -17.20
CA GLY A 324 -1.53 -11.10 -16.51
C GLY A 324 -1.36 -10.55 -15.09
N ASN A 325 -2.45 -10.11 -14.45
CA ASN A 325 -2.38 -9.57 -13.10
C ASN A 325 -2.32 -10.67 -12.04
N THR A 326 -1.59 -10.41 -10.96
CA THR A 326 -1.63 -11.20 -9.74
C THR A 326 -2.30 -10.38 -8.64
N GLY A 327 -3.39 -10.89 -8.06
CA GLY A 327 -4.06 -10.22 -6.94
C GLY A 327 -3.27 -10.36 -5.66
N ILE A 328 -3.10 -11.60 -5.19
CA ILE A 328 -2.35 -11.92 -3.96
C ILE A 328 -1.28 -12.94 -4.32
N TYR A 329 -0.02 -12.62 -4.02
CA TYR A 329 1.11 -13.54 -4.12
C TYR A 329 1.71 -13.73 -2.73
N VAL A 330 1.70 -14.97 -2.24
CA VAL A 330 2.27 -15.33 -0.94
C VAL A 330 3.44 -16.27 -1.17
N PHE A 331 4.61 -15.89 -0.67
CA PHE A 331 5.82 -16.68 -0.73
C PHE A 331 6.43 -16.80 0.66
N THR A 332 6.70 -18.03 1.09
CA THR A 332 7.35 -18.32 2.35
C THR A 332 8.58 -19.18 2.09
N VAL A 333 9.66 -18.84 2.78
CA VAL A 333 10.92 -19.61 2.81
C VAL A 333 11.16 -19.96 4.27
N TRP A 334 11.87 -21.07 4.53
CA TRP A 334 12.17 -21.63 5.86
C TRP A 334 11.13 -22.62 6.43
N SER A 335 11.60 -23.45 7.36
CA SER A 335 10.81 -24.49 8.03
C SER A 335 9.64 -23.89 8.82
N ASP A 336 8.57 -24.66 8.98
CA ASP A 336 7.40 -24.32 9.80
C ASP A 336 6.69 -23.01 9.40
N SER A 337 6.87 -22.58 8.15
CA SER A 337 6.22 -21.38 7.62
C SER A 337 4.83 -21.69 7.10
N VAL A 338 3.84 -20.92 7.53
CA VAL A 338 2.47 -20.97 7.00
C VAL A 338 2.29 -19.83 6.00
N GLY A 339 1.96 -20.18 4.75
CA GLY A 339 1.67 -19.18 3.72
C GLY A 339 0.32 -18.50 3.96
N VAL A 340 -0.76 -19.28 3.93
CA VAL A 340 -2.12 -18.79 4.17
C VAL A 340 -2.78 -19.65 5.24
N TYR A 341 -3.29 -19.01 6.28
CA TYR A 341 -4.08 -19.64 7.34
C TYR A 341 -5.43 -18.95 7.43
N THR A 342 -6.52 -19.71 7.34
CA THR A 342 -7.88 -19.20 7.51
C THR A 342 -8.56 -19.94 8.66
N PHE A 343 -9.26 -19.20 9.51
CA PHE A 343 -10.03 -19.73 10.63
C PHE A 343 -11.37 -19.03 10.70
N THR A 344 -12.44 -19.80 10.80
CA THR A 344 -13.82 -19.32 10.93
C THR A 344 -14.52 -20.11 12.03
N GLU A 345 -15.25 -19.42 12.92
CA GLU A 345 -15.86 -20.05 14.11
C GLU A 345 -17.40 -20.05 14.11
N ARG A 346 -18.04 -19.14 13.36
CA ARG A 346 -19.50 -18.93 13.39
C ARG A 346 -20.18 -19.62 12.21
N ASP A 347 -21.48 -19.84 12.35
CA ASP A 347 -22.33 -20.41 11.30
C ASP A 347 -22.23 -19.63 9.98
N ARG A 348 -22.40 -20.34 8.85
CA ARG A 348 -22.46 -19.76 7.49
C ARG A 348 -21.19 -18.99 7.08
N SER A 349 -20.03 -19.38 7.60
CA SER A 349 -18.74 -18.78 7.27
C SER A 349 -17.97 -19.62 6.25
N ASP A 350 -17.60 -19.01 5.13
CA ASP A 350 -16.68 -19.63 4.15
C ASP A 350 -15.23 -19.36 4.57
N GLY A 351 -14.45 -20.40 4.86
CA GLY A 351 -13.02 -20.24 5.17
C GLY A 351 -12.18 -19.87 3.95
N ALA A 352 -12.52 -20.41 2.78
CA ALA A 352 -11.96 -20.04 1.48
C ALA A 352 -12.98 -20.38 0.39
N ARG A 353 -13.25 -19.43 -0.50
CA ARG A 353 -14.17 -19.61 -1.64
C ARG A 353 -13.53 -19.11 -2.93
N THR A 354 -13.48 -19.97 -3.93
CA THR A 354 -12.95 -19.67 -5.26
C THR A 354 -14.04 -19.80 -6.31
N ILE A 355 -14.23 -18.77 -7.14
CA ILE A 355 -15.17 -18.80 -8.27
C ILE A 355 -14.37 -18.45 -9.53
N THR A 356 -14.48 -19.28 -10.56
CA THR A 356 -13.77 -19.12 -11.83
C THR A 356 -14.76 -19.27 -12.97
N LEU A 357 -14.84 -18.25 -13.84
CA LEU A 357 -15.82 -18.19 -14.93
C LEU A 357 -15.20 -18.40 -16.32
N GLY A 358 -13.88 -18.22 -16.45
CA GLY A 358 -13.17 -18.35 -17.72
C GLY A 358 -12.95 -19.80 -18.14
N ALA A 359 -13.00 -20.07 -19.44
CA ALA A 359 -12.62 -21.37 -19.99
C ALA A 359 -11.12 -21.66 -19.71
N ASN A 360 -10.76 -22.94 -19.58
CA ASN A 360 -9.39 -23.41 -19.35
C ASN A 360 -8.68 -22.76 -18.14
N SER A 361 -9.45 -22.37 -17.12
CA SER A 361 -8.94 -21.66 -15.94
C SER A 361 -9.11 -22.53 -14.70
N PRO A 362 -8.02 -23.01 -14.06
CA PRO A 362 -8.14 -23.74 -12.81
C PRO A 362 -8.57 -22.79 -11.68
N GLY A 363 -9.59 -23.18 -10.91
CA GLY A 363 -10.00 -22.39 -9.74
C GLY A 363 -9.04 -22.52 -8.57
N MET A 364 -8.54 -23.73 -8.32
CA MET A 364 -7.47 -24.01 -7.36
C MET A 364 -6.51 -25.04 -7.97
N ASN A 365 -5.20 -24.80 -7.86
CA ASN A 365 -4.16 -25.73 -8.29
C ASN A 365 -3.17 -25.92 -7.13
N ALA A 366 -3.04 -27.15 -6.66
CA ALA A 366 -2.12 -27.53 -5.59
C ALA A 366 -1.06 -28.49 -6.15
N SER A 367 0.21 -28.12 -6.04
CA SER A 367 1.35 -28.95 -6.45
C SER A 367 2.29 -29.13 -5.26
N THR A 368 2.64 -30.38 -4.95
CA THR A 368 3.54 -30.74 -3.85
C THR A 368 4.58 -31.74 -4.33
N ARG A 369 5.86 -31.47 -4.07
CA ARG A 369 6.99 -32.28 -4.55
C ARG A 369 7.78 -32.97 -3.43
N GLY A 370 7.54 -32.60 -2.18
CA GLY A 370 8.24 -33.18 -1.03
C GLY A 370 7.85 -34.64 -0.81
N ALA A 371 8.81 -35.47 -0.36
CA ALA A 371 8.51 -36.83 0.08
C ALA A 371 7.56 -36.79 1.29
N ASN A 372 6.62 -37.74 1.36
CA ASN A 372 5.63 -37.85 2.44
C ASN A 372 4.83 -36.54 2.70
N SER A 373 4.67 -35.71 1.68
CA SER A 373 3.98 -34.43 1.78
C SER A 373 2.63 -34.52 1.07
N PRO A 374 1.50 -34.60 1.80
CA PRO A 374 0.19 -34.62 1.16
C PRO A 374 -0.07 -33.30 0.44
N GLY A 375 -0.55 -33.35 -0.81
CA GLY A 375 -0.88 -32.14 -1.56
C GLY A 375 -2.12 -31.41 -1.03
N VAL A 376 -3.18 -32.16 -0.74
CA VAL A 376 -4.42 -31.66 -0.15
C VAL A 376 -4.90 -32.67 0.90
N THR A 377 -5.26 -32.19 2.09
CA THR A 377 -5.91 -32.99 3.14
C THR A 377 -7.24 -32.37 3.49
N ALA A 378 -8.32 -33.16 3.48
CA ALA A 378 -9.64 -32.71 3.85
C ALA A 378 -10.22 -33.63 4.94
N ARG A 379 -10.73 -33.04 6.02
CA ARG A 379 -11.36 -33.74 7.14
C ARG A 379 -12.68 -33.07 7.47
N SER A 380 -13.72 -33.88 7.65
CA SER A 380 -15.01 -33.44 8.17
C SER A 380 -15.50 -34.47 9.20
N GLU A 381 -16.06 -33.99 10.30
CA GLU A 381 -16.53 -34.86 11.39
C GLU A 381 -17.99 -35.30 11.21
N GLN A 382 -18.79 -34.47 10.55
CA GLN A 382 -20.25 -34.67 10.47
C GLN A 382 -20.81 -34.50 9.05
N ALA A 383 -19.96 -34.28 8.04
CA ALA A 383 -20.39 -34.06 6.66
C ALA A 383 -19.40 -34.66 5.65
N ARG A 384 -19.58 -34.35 4.36
CA ARG A 384 -18.69 -34.74 3.27
C ARG A 384 -17.35 -34.02 3.45
N GLY A 385 -16.24 -34.77 3.47
CA GLY A 385 -14.89 -34.18 3.54
C GLY A 385 -14.47 -33.57 2.20
N VAL A 386 -14.76 -34.27 1.10
CA VAL A 386 -14.56 -33.81 -0.28
C VAL A 386 -15.82 -34.14 -1.06
N GLU A 387 -16.28 -33.20 -1.88
CA GLU A 387 -17.46 -33.34 -2.71
C GLU A 387 -17.16 -32.79 -4.11
N GLY A 388 -17.44 -33.59 -5.14
CA GLY A 388 -17.26 -33.22 -6.54
C GLY A 388 -18.58 -33.32 -7.29
N PHE A 389 -18.89 -32.29 -8.08
CA PHE A 389 -20.05 -32.25 -8.98
C PHE A 389 -19.62 -31.87 -10.38
N THR A 390 -20.28 -32.43 -11.39
CA THR A 390 -20.08 -32.07 -12.79
C THR A 390 -21.40 -32.19 -13.53
N GLU A 391 -21.77 -31.15 -14.26
CA GLU A 391 -23.04 -31.05 -15.01
C GLU A 391 -22.84 -31.16 -16.53
N SER A 392 -21.65 -31.58 -16.98
CA SER A 392 -21.36 -31.74 -18.41
C SER A 392 -22.31 -32.76 -19.05
N MET A 393 -23.04 -32.34 -20.09
CA MET A 393 -23.91 -33.21 -20.90
C MET A 393 -23.29 -33.60 -22.25
N ASN A 394 -22.21 -32.94 -22.66
CA ASN A 394 -21.67 -33.04 -24.03
C ASN A 394 -20.34 -33.80 -24.11
N GLU A 395 -19.65 -33.98 -22.98
CA GLU A 395 -18.34 -34.62 -22.90
C GLU A 395 -18.24 -35.45 -21.63
N TRP A 396 -17.50 -36.56 -21.71
CA TRP A 396 -17.17 -37.37 -20.55
C TRP A 396 -16.18 -36.62 -19.67
N VAL A 397 -16.65 -36.13 -18.52
CA VAL A 397 -15.84 -35.38 -17.55
C VAL A 397 -16.12 -35.96 -16.16
N PRO A 398 -15.13 -36.62 -15.51
CA PRO A 398 -15.31 -37.14 -14.16
C PRO A 398 -15.34 -36.01 -13.13
N ALA A 399 -16.26 -36.09 -12.16
CA ALA A 399 -16.32 -35.14 -11.07
C ALA A 399 -15.12 -35.26 -10.10
N ILE A 400 -14.58 -36.47 -9.93
CA ILE A 400 -13.37 -36.76 -9.17
C ILE A 400 -12.52 -37.70 -10.02
N PHE A 401 -11.26 -37.34 -10.26
CA PHE A 401 -10.30 -38.13 -11.05
C PHE A 401 -9.08 -38.45 -10.21
N GLY A 402 -8.73 -39.74 -10.11
CA GLY A 402 -7.54 -40.23 -9.42
C GLY A 402 -6.65 -41.00 -10.38
N GLN A 403 -5.39 -40.61 -10.49
CA GLN A 403 -4.37 -41.26 -11.31
C GLN A 403 -3.09 -41.43 -10.52
N ASN A 404 -2.51 -42.63 -10.59
CA ASN A 404 -1.21 -42.96 -10.01
C ASN A 404 -0.31 -43.52 -11.12
N GLU A 405 0.83 -42.88 -11.36
CA GLU A 405 1.85 -43.35 -12.32
C GLU A 405 2.99 -44.12 -11.61
N GLY A 406 2.96 -44.19 -10.29
CA GLY A 406 3.91 -44.92 -9.45
C GLY A 406 3.39 -46.32 -9.08
N ALA A 407 3.95 -46.85 -7.99
CA ALA A 407 3.61 -48.20 -7.49
C ALA A 407 2.37 -48.25 -6.58
N GLY A 408 1.64 -47.13 -6.44
CA GLY A 408 0.52 -47.02 -5.50
C GLY A 408 -0.85 -47.09 -6.19
N ASP A 409 -1.90 -47.00 -5.39
CA ASP A 409 -3.28 -46.99 -5.88
C ASP A 409 -3.66 -45.61 -6.45
N GLY A 410 -4.49 -45.59 -7.50
CA GLY A 410 -5.11 -44.37 -8.01
C GLY A 410 -6.17 -43.81 -7.05
N VAL A 411 -6.95 -44.70 -6.42
CA VAL A 411 -7.97 -44.39 -5.41
C VAL A 411 -7.97 -45.50 -4.37
N TYR A 412 -7.88 -45.14 -3.08
CA TYR A 412 -7.86 -46.08 -1.97
C TYR A 412 -8.94 -45.72 -0.94
N GLY A 413 -9.99 -46.54 -0.83
CA GLY A 413 -11.14 -46.30 0.04
C GLY A 413 -11.18 -47.28 1.22
N VAL A 414 -11.25 -46.77 2.44
CA VAL A 414 -11.32 -47.57 3.68
C VAL A 414 -12.49 -47.10 4.53
N SER A 415 -13.26 -48.04 5.07
CA SER A 415 -14.35 -47.77 6.02
C SER A 415 -14.33 -48.81 7.12
N GLN A 416 -14.46 -48.38 8.38
CA GLN A 416 -14.44 -49.29 9.54
C GLN A 416 -15.79 -49.95 9.80
N ASN A 417 -16.89 -49.28 9.43
CA ASN A 417 -18.25 -49.68 9.83
C ASN A 417 -19.20 -49.89 8.63
N ARG A 418 -18.70 -49.75 7.39
CA ARG A 418 -19.52 -49.87 6.16
C ARG A 418 -18.65 -50.19 4.94
N TYR A 419 -19.14 -49.87 3.74
CA TYR A 419 -18.44 -50.05 2.48
C TYR A 419 -17.29 -49.05 2.35
N GLY A 420 -16.12 -49.50 1.86
CA GLY A 420 -15.01 -48.61 1.52
C GLY A 420 -15.33 -47.69 0.33
N THR A 421 -16.13 -48.17 -0.61
CA THR A 421 -16.63 -47.43 -1.78
C THR A 421 -18.09 -47.82 -2.09
N VAL A 422 -18.87 -46.88 -2.64
CA VAL A 422 -20.24 -47.11 -3.11
C VAL A 422 -20.42 -46.41 -4.45
N GLY A 423 -20.85 -47.14 -5.48
CA GLY A 423 -21.21 -46.60 -6.79
C GLY A 423 -22.69 -46.80 -7.07
N ILE A 424 -23.38 -45.75 -7.52
CA ILE A 424 -24.78 -45.80 -7.95
C ILE A 424 -24.83 -45.16 -9.33
N SER A 425 -25.48 -45.85 -10.28
CA SER A 425 -25.66 -45.40 -11.65
C SER A 425 -27.08 -45.75 -12.06
N GLU A 426 -27.80 -44.76 -12.59
CA GLU A 426 -29.21 -44.93 -12.98
C GLU A 426 -29.34 -45.56 -14.38
N THR A 427 -28.31 -45.41 -15.22
CA THR A 427 -28.40 -45.71 -16.65
C THR A 427 -27.28 -46.61 -17.18
N ASN A 428 -26.23 -46.86 -16.39
CA ASN A 428 -25.03 -47.57 -16.88
C ASN A 428 -24.32 -48.38 -15.77
N TYR A 429 -23.14 -48.91 -16.08
CA TYR A 429 -22.29 -49.62 -15.13
C TYR A 429 -21.91 -48.70 -13.95
N THR A 430 -22.03 -49.23 -12.72
CA THR A 430 -21.58 -48.56 -11.50
C THR A 430 -20.07 -48.64 -11.31
N VAL A 431 -19.46 -49.73 -11.77
CA VAL A 431 -18.03 -50.00 -11.77
C VAL A 431 -17.64 -50.51 -13.15
N TYR A 432 -16.63 -49.88 -13.75
CA TYR A 432 -16.02 -50.32 -14.99
C TYR A 432 -14.52 -50.54 -14.75
N GLY A 433 -14.05 -51.75 -15.01
CA GLY A 433 -12.65 -52.12 -14.92
C GLY A 433 -12.18 -52.69 -16.25
N ASP A 434 -11.07 -52.16 -16.77
CA ASP A 434 -10.43 -52.63 -17.99
C ASP A 434 -8.93 -52.74 -17.75
N THR A 435 -8.47 -53.99 -17.65
CA THR A 435 -7.08 -54.30 -17.38
C THR A 435 -6.32 -54.42 -18.69
N LYS A 436 -5.41 -53.48 -18.95
CA LYS A 436 -4.60 -53.43 -20.18
C LYS A 436 -3.46 -54.46 -20.25
N ARG A 437 -3.47 -55.48 -19.40
CA ARG A 437 -2.50 -56.57 -19.44
C ARG A 437 -2.79 -57.45 -20.66
N THR A 438 -1.76 -57.94 -21.33
CA THR A 438 -1.90 -58.83 -22.48
C THR A 438 -2.52 -60.18 -22.13
N ASP A 439 -2.39 -60.63 -20.89
CA ASP A 439 -2.95 -61.90 -20.39
C ASP A 439 -4.41 -61.78 -19.91
N HIS A 440 -4.96 -60.56 -19.80
CA HIS A 440 -6.32 -60.27 -19.35
C HIS A 440 -6.75 -61.00 -18.05
N LYS A 441 -5.78 -61.32 -17.17
CA LYS A 441 -6.00 -62.29 -16.07
C LYS A 441 -6.81 -61.74 -14.89
N TYR A 442 -6.70 -60.45 -14.61
CA TYR A 442 -7.26 -59.84 -13.39
C TYR A 442 -8.14 -58.65 -13.73
N GLY A 443 -9.45 -58.78 -13.53
CA GLY A 443 -10.40 -57.66 -13.60
C GLY A 443 -10.87 -57.22 -12.21
N VAL A 444 -11.31 -58.18 -11.40
CA VAL A 444 -11.73 -57.99 -10.00
C VAL A 444 -11.08 -59.09 -9.17
N TYR A 445 -10.43 -58.71 -8.07
CA TYR A 445 -9.86 -59.63 -7.10
C TYR A 445 -10.59 -59.47 -5.76
N THR A 446 -11.12 -60.57 -5.23
CA THR A 446 -11.71 -60.64 -3.88
C THR A 446 -11.31 -61.96 -3.23
N PRO A 447 -10.71 -61.96 -2.03
CA PRO A 447 -10.51 -63.18 -1.25
C PRO A 447 -11.81 -63.66 -0.57
N ASP A 448 -12.84 -62.81 -0.55
CA ASP A 448 -14.16 -63.06 0.05
C ASP A 448 -15.23 -63.33 -1.01
N TYR A 449 -16.47 -63.54 -0.56
CA TYR A 449 -17.62 -63.79 -1.43
C TYR A 449 -17.94 -62.66 -2.41
N MET A 450 -18.33 -63.05 -3.62
CA MET A 450 -18.91 -62.14 -4.62
C MET A 450 -20.43 -62.34 -4.69
N TYR A 451 -21.19 -61.29 -4.36
CA TYR A 451 -22.65 -61.29 -4.48
C TYR A 451 -23.08 -60.61 -5.78
N ALA A 452 -23.71 -61.38 -6.68
CA ALA A 452 -24.29 -60.87 -7.93
C ALA A 452 -25.60 -61.58 -8.26
N ALA A 453 -26.60 -60.82 -8.75
CA ALA A 453 -27.89 -61.40 -9.17
C ALA A 453 -27.76 -62.19 -10.48
N LYS A 454 -26.86 -61.75 -11.37
CA LYS A 454 -26.54 -62.41 -12.64
C LYS A 454 -25.05 -62.30 -12.89
N TYR A 455 -24.48 -63.34 -13.49
CA TYR A 455 -23.14 -63.35 -14.06
C TYR A 455 -23.22 -63.62 -15.56
N ASP A 456 -22.39 -62.95 -16.35
CA ASP A 456 -22.32 -63.11 -17.81
C ASP A 456 -20.85 -63.19 -18.23
N GLY A 457 -20.39 -64.41 -18.52
CA GLY A 457 -19.01 -64.70 -18.92
C GLY A 457 -18.82 -64.88 -20.43
N GLY A 458 -19.86 -64.66 -21.25
CA GLY A 458 -19.83 -64.87 -22.70
C GLY A 458 -19.96 -66.33 -23.18
N GLY A 459 -19.61 -67.31 -22.35
CA GLY A 459 -19.80 -68.75 -22.59
C GLY A 459 -21.05 -69.34 -21.91
N ALA A 460 -21.43 -70.57 -22.28
CA ALA A 460 -22.67 -71.22 -21.83
C ALA A 460 -22.45 -72.48 -20.98
N ASP A 461 -21.21 -72.89 -20.79
CA ASP A 461 -20.79 -74.06 -20.01
C ASP A 461 -19.97 -73.68 -18.78
N ILE A 462 -19.96 -74.60 -17.82
CA ILE A 462 -19.06 -74.60 -16.67
C ILE A 462 -17.98 -75.63 -16.99
N ALA A 463 -16.73 -75.16 -17.09
CA ALA A 463 -15.59 -76.00 -17.37
C ALA A 463 -14.54 -75.90 -16.27
N GLU A 464 -13.82 -76.97 -16.04
CA GLU A 464 -12.68 -77.01 -15.11
C GLU A 464 -11.39 -77.25 -15.88
N TYR A 465 -10.31 -76.59 -15.46
CA TYR A 465 -8.97 -76.96 -15.94
C TYR A 465 -8.61 -78.34 -15.39
N ALA A 466 -8.39 -79.30 -16.29
CA ALA A 466 -7.97 -80.65 -15.94
C ALA A 466 -6.69 -81.02 -16.69
N ALA A 467 -5.86 -81.86 -16.07
CA ALA A 467 -4.72 -82.48 -16.72
C ALA A 467 -5.21 -83.46 -17.81
N VAL A 468 -4.70 -83.31 -19.03
CA VAL A 468 -5.09 -84.12 -20.19
C VAL A 468 -3.85 -84.57 -20.94
N ARG A 469 -3.80 -85.84 -21.35
CA ARG A 469 -2.71 -86.36 -22.19
C ARG A 469 -2.73 -85.69 -23.57
N GLY A 470 -1.63 -85.03 -23.91
CA GLY A 470 -1.47 -84.34 -25.18
C GLY A 470 -2.21 -83.00 -25.24
N ILE A 471 -2.60 -82.58 -26.45
CA ILE A 471 -3.29 -81.30 -26.69
C ILE A 471 -4.58 -81.62 -27.46
N PRO A 472 -5.66 -82.05 -26.78
CA PRO A 472 -6.89 -82.38 -27.45
C PRO A 472 -7.51 -81.10 -28.06
N GLU A 473 -7.99 -81.22 -29.29
CA GLU A 473 -8.74 -80.14 -29.92
C GLU A 473 -10.10 -79.93 -29.22
N PRO A 474 -10.68 -78.72 -29.33
CA PRO A 474 -12.01 -78.48 -28.80
C PRO A 474 -13.08 -79.43 -29.35
N GLY A 475 -14.05 -79.76 -28.52
CA GLY A 475 -15.09 -80.75 -28.79
C GLY A 475 -14.68 -82.21 -28.67
N THR A 476 -13.41 -82.49 -28.36
CA THR A 476 -12.94 -83.84 -28.03
C THR A 476 -13.63 -84.34 -26.75
N VAL A 477 -14.21 -85.54 -26.80
CA VAL A 477 -14.74 -86.25 -25.64
C VAL A 477 -13.61 -86.93 -24.89
N LEU A 478 -13.57 -86.74 -23.57
CA LEU A 478 -12.52 -87.26 -22.71
C LEU A 478 -13.06 -88.31 -21.74
N VAL A 479 -12.20 -89.25 -21.36
CA VAL A 479 -12.39 -90.22 -20.28
C VAL A 479 -11.31 -90.07 -19.23
N ILE A 480 -11.58 -90.53 -18.01
CA ILE A 480 -10.62 -90.60 -16.91
C ILE A 480 -9.73 -91.84 -17.13
N GLY A 481 -8.44 -91.64 -17.37
CA GLY A 481 -7.47 -92.73 -17.45
C GLY A 481 -7.17 -93.37 -16.08
N ASP A 482 -6.51 -94.53 -16.10
CA ASP A 482 -6.20 -95.30 -14.88
C ASP A 482 -5.35 -94.55 -13.83
N ASP A 483 -4.59 -93.55 -14.26
CA ASP A 483 -3.77 -92.67 -13.41
C ASP A 483 -4.48 -91.37 -13.00
N GLY A 484 -5.75 -91.21 -13.39
CA GLY A 484 -6.56 -90.02 -13.14
C GLY A 484 -6.33 -88.86 -14.13
N ILE A 485 -5.42 -89.01 -15.10
CA ILE A 485 -5.21 -88.02 -16.16
C ILE A 485 -6.23 -88.27 -17.27
N LEU A 486 -6.85 -87.21 -17.77
CA LEU A 486 -7.84 -87.35 -18.83
C LEU A 486 -7.18 -87.72 -20.16
N GLU A 487 -7.90 -88.46 -21.00
CA GLU A 487 -7.45 -88.78 -22.36
C GLU A 487 -8.63 -88.91 -23.33
N PRO A 488 -8.41 -88.78 -24.66
CA PRO A 488 -9.48 -88.93 -25.64
C PRO A 488 -10.18 -90.30 -25.52
N SER A 489 -11.51 -90.29 -25.49
CA SER A 489 -12.31 -91.53 -25.44
C SER A 489 -12.03 -92.42 -26.65
N THR A 490 -11.89 -93.73 -26.47
CA THR A 490 -11.71 -94.69 -27.58
C THR A 490 -12.62 -95.92 -27.47
N THR A 491 -13.41 -96.00 -26.40
CA THR A 491 -14.30 -97.12 -26.08
C THR A 491 -15.75 -96.64 -26.13
N ALA A 492 -16.62 -97.41 -26.79
CA ALA A 492 -18.07 -97.17 -26.77
C ALA A 492 -18.64 -97.33 -25.36
N CYS A 493 -19.57 -96.45 -24.97
CA CYS A 493 -20.32 -96.58 -23.71
C CYS A 493 -19.42 -96.67 -22.47
N ASP A 494 -18.38 -95.84 -22.42
CA ASP A 494 -17.40 -95.83 -21.34
C ASP A 494 -17.97 -95.13 -20.10
N THR A 495 -17.91 -95.80 -18.95
CA THR A 495 -18.34 -95.25 -17.66
C THR A 495 -17.34 -94.23 -17.10
N ALA A 496 -16.13 -94.18 -17.65
CA ALA A 496 -15.11 -93.21 -17.26
C ALA A 496 -15.24 -91.87 -17.98
N VAL A 497 -16.33 -91.62 -18.72
CA VAL A 497 -16.51 -90.35 -19.45
C VAL A 497 -16.44 -89.15 -18.50
N ALA A 498 -15.54 -88.22 -18.82
CA ALA A 498 -15.20 -87.09 -17.95
C ALA A 498 -15.83 -85.77 -18.41
N GLY A 499 -16.08 -85.64 -19.72
CA GLY A 499 -16.63 -84.41 -20.30
C GLY A 499 -16.09 -84.14 -21.70
N ILE A 500 -16.21 -82.89 -22.14
CA ILE A 500 -15.86 -82.45 -23.49
C ILE A 500 -14.91 -81.27 -23.38
N VAL A 501 -13.86 -81.22 -24.20
CA VAL A 501 -12.96 -80.06 -24.26
C VAL A 501 -13.73 -78.82 -24.72
N SER A 502 -13.82 -77.81 -23.83
CA SER A 502 -14.52 -76.56 -24.07
C SER A 502 -13.70 -75.60 -24.93
N THR A 503 -14.39 -74.78 -25.72
CA THR A 503 -13.80 -73.69 -26.52
C THR A 503 -13.77 -72.36 -25.77
N ALA A 504 -14.84 -72.06 -25.02
CA ALA A 504 -15.09 -70.75 -24.43
C ALA A 504 -16.09 -70.88 -23.26
N PRO A 505 -15.65 -71.38 -22.10
CA PRO A 505 -16.54 -71.58 -20.96
C PRO A 505 -17.08 -70.27 -20.40
N GLY A 506 -18.33 -70.30 -19.95
CA GLY A 506 -18.96 -69.17 -19.25
C GLY A 506 -18.41 -69.00 -17.84
N VAL A 507 -18.07 -70.11 -17.19
CA VAL A 507 -17.36 -70.14 -15.90
C VAL A 507 -16.22 -71.14 -16.03
N SER A 508 -15.00 -70.68 -15.79
CA SER A 508 -13.82 -71.54 -15.66
C SER A 508 -13.53 -71.78 -14.18
N LEU A 509 -13.36 -73.04 -13.81
CA LEU A 509 -12.91 -73.48 -12.49
C LEU A 509 -11.44 -73.90 -12.57
N GLY A 510 -10.72 -73.65 -11.49
CA GLY A 510 -9.27 -73.82 -11.47
C GLY A 510 -8.54 -72.78 -12.31
N THR A 511 -7.21 -72.84 -12.29
CA THR A 511 -6.35 -72.00 -13.11
C THR A 511 -5.34 -72.87 -13.81
N LYS A 512 -5.02 -72.54 -15.06
CA LYS A 512 -3.91 -73.19 -15.77
C LYS A 512 -2.62 -72.98 -14.97
N GLU A 513 -2.04 -74.04 -14.41
CA GLU A 513 -0.79 -73.94 -13.65
C GLU A 513 0.40 -74.07 -14.62
N GLU A 514 1.38 -73.17 -14.49
CA GLU A 514 2.63 -73.27 -15.26
C GLU A 514 3.41 -74.50 -14.78
N GLY A 515 3.32 -75.62 -15.50
CA GLY A 515 4.12 -76.82 -15.21
C GLY A 515 3.50 -78.16 -15.62
N ASN A 516 2.20 -78.21 -15.92
CA ASN A 516 1.53 -79.45 -16.32
C ASN A 516 1.59 -79.64 -17.86
N ASP A 517 2.18 -80.75 -18.30
CA ASP A 517 2.16 -81.17 -19.71
C ASP A 517 0.74 -81.59 -20.09
N GLY A 518 0.01 -80.67 -20.76
CA GLY A 518 -1.36 -80.88 -21.22
C GLY A 518 -2.40 -80.53 -20.16
N GLU A 519 -2.98 -79.34 -20.28
CA GLU A 519 -4.17 -78.92 -19.54
C GLU A 519 -5.19 -78.35 -20.51
N ALA A 520 -6.45 -78.76 -20.34
CA ALA A 520 -7.56 -78.27 -21.14
C ALA A 520 -8.74 -77.92 -20.23
N LEU A 521 -9.56 -76.98 -20.69
CA LEU A 521 -10.86 -76.69 -20.07
C LEU A 521 -11.83 -77.79 -20.49
N VAL A 522 -12.36 -78.53 -19.51
CA VAL A 522 -13.29 -79.64 -19.75
C VAL A 522 -14.65 -79.26 -19.22
N ALA A 523 -15.64 -79.18 -20.12
CA ALA A 523 -17.01 -78.87 -19.79
C ALA A 523 -17.64 -79.98 -18.94
N LEU A 524 -18.07 -79.61 -17.74
CA LEU A 524 -18.74 -80.48 -16.77
C LEU A 524 -20.27 -80.39 -16.91
N ALA A 525 -20.77 -79.22 -17.31
CA ALA A 525 -22.18 -78.95 -17.53
C ALA A 525 -22.38 -77.79 -18.50
N GLY A 526 -23.53 -77.76 -19.17
CA GLY A 526 -23.92 -76.68 -20.08
C GLY A 526 -23.72 -77.01 -21.55
N ARG A 527 -23.78 -75.99 -22.41
CA ARG A 527 -23.74 -76.20 -23.88
C ARG A 527 -22.32 -76.06 -24.41
N VAL A 528 -21.83 -77.11 -25.06
CA VAL A 528 -20.48 -77.16 -25.65
C VAL A 528 -20.53 -77.81 -27.05
N PRO A 529 -19.72 -77.36 -28.02
CA PRO A 529 -19.54 -78.10 -29.27
C PRO A 529 -18.86 -79.45 -28.98
N CYS A 530 -19.39 -80.53 -29.55
CA CYS A 530 -18.91 -81.90 -29.37
C CYS A 530 -18.61 -82.53 -30.71
N LYS A 531 -17.49 -83.24 -30.84
CA LYS A 531 -17.24 -84.14 -31.96
C LYS A 531 -18.16 -85.35 -31.83
N VAL A 532 -18.91 -85.66 -32.88
CA VAL A 532 -19.92 -86.72 -32.91
C VAL A 532 -19.71 -87.61 -34.13
N ASP A 533 -19.91 -88.91 -33.96
CA ASP A 533 -19.87 -89.92 -35.00
C ASP A 533 -21.23 -90.62 -35.14
N ALA A 534 -21.89 -90.38 -36.27
CA ALA A 534 -23.17 -90.97 -36.64
C ALA A 534 -23.04 -92.31 -37.40
N SER A 535 -21.83 -92.84 -37.62
CA SER A 535 -21.64 -94.20 -38.15
C SER A 535 -22.21 -95.29 -37.24
N TYR A 536 -22.46 -94.97 -35.96
CA TYR A 536 -23.09 -95.85 -34.98
C TYR A 536 -24.58 -95.55 -34.75
N GLY A 537 -25.16 -94.68 -35.59
CA GLY A 537 -26.58 -94.31 -35.58
C GLY A 537 -26.77 -92.82 -35.80
N ALA A 538 -27.71 -92.46 -36.68
CA ALA A 538 -28.08 -91.06 -36.93
C ALA A 538 -28.48 -90.38 -35.61
N VAL A 539 -27.86 -89.24 -35.34
CA VAL A 539 -28.09 -88.42 -34.15
C VAL A 539 -29.13 -87.36 -34.47
N LYS A 540 -30.13 -87.22 -33.60
CA LYS A 540 -31.18 -86.19 -33.70
C LYS A 540 -31.20 -85.34 -32.43
N PRO A 541 -31.72 -84.09 -32.50
CA PRO A 541 -31.89 -83.26 -31.32
C PRO A 541 -32.68 -83.99 -30.22
N GLY A 542 -32.14 -83.99 -29.00
CA GLY A 542 -32.69 -84.68 -27.85
C GLY A 542 -32.19 -86.12 -27.64
N ASP A 543 -31.50 -86.71 -28.61
CA ASP A 543 -30.87 -88.03 -28.43
C ASP A 543 -29.79 -87.94 -27.34
N LEU A 544 -29.76 -88.97 -26.48
CA LEU A 544 -28.66 -89.15 -25.52
C LEU A 544 -27.38 -89.52 -26.27
N LEU A 545 -26.27 -88.96 -25.83
CA LEU A 545 -24.95 -89.22 -26.38
C LEU A 545 -24.05 -89.91 -25.35
N THR A 546 -23.15 -90.75 -25.85
CA THR A 546 -22.15 -91.51 -25.08
C THR A 546 -20.82 -91.48 -25.83
N THR A 547 -19.71 -91.92 -25.22
CA THR A 547 -18.44 -92.10 -25.93
C THR A 547 -18.56 -93.06 -27.12
N SER A 548 -17.83 -92.77 -28.21
CA SER A 548 -17.72 -93.58 -29.42
C SER A 548 -16.43 -94.40 -29.44
N PRO A 549 -16.36 -95.52 -30.21
CA PRO A 549 -15.08 -96.13 -30.58
C PRO A 549 -14.17 -95.21 -31.40
N THR A 550 -14.74 -94.22 -32.08
CA THR A 550 -13.98 -93.20 -32.81
C THR A 550 -13.31 -92.25 -31.83
N PRO A 551 -11.96 -92.14 -31.84
CA PRO A 551 -11.21 -91.40 -30.83
C PRO A 551 -11.73 -89.97 -30.59
N GLY A 552 -12.08 -89.65 -29.35
CA GLY A 552 -12.54 -88.34 -28.93
C GLY A 552 -13.92 -87.94 -29.46
N HIS A 553 -14.71 -88.86 -30.01
CA HIS A 553 -16.06 -88.57 -30.50
C HIS A 553 -17.12 -89.13 -29.56
N ALA A 554 -18.28 -88.49 -29.54
CA ALA A 554 -19.51 -89.04 -29.02
C ALA A 554 -20.27 -89.81 -30.11
N MET A 555 -21.19 -90.67 -29.72
CA MET A 555 -22.15 -91.32 -30.61
C MET A 555 -23.52 -91.37 -29.94
N LYS A 556 -24.57 -91.70 -30.69
CA LYS A 556 -25.90 -91.96 -30.12
C LYS A 556 -25.82 -93.08 -29.08
N ALA A 557 -26.38 -92.83 -27.91
CA ALA A 557 -26.52 -93.84 -26.87
C ALA A 557 -27.81 -94.65 -27.09
N ASP A 558 -27.67 -95.96 -27.27
CA ASP A 558 -28.79 -96.90 -27.31
C ASP A 558 -28.80 -97.71 -26.00
N ASN A 559 -29.87 -97.56 -25.21
CA ASN A 559 -30.02 -98.12 -23.87
C ASN A 559 -28.81 -97.89 -22.92
N PRO A 560 -28.41 -96.62 -22.67
CA PRO A 560 -27.21 -96.30 -21.90
C PRO A 560 -27.27 -96.83 -20.47
N GLN A 561 -26.11 -97.24 -19.95
CA GLN A 561 -25.94 -97.56 -18.53
C GLN A 561 -25.71 -96.28 -17.73
N ILE A 562 -25.96 -96.33 -16.42
CA ILE A 562 -25.60 -95.23 -15.51
C ILE A 562 -24.08 -95.01 -15.60
N GLY A 563 -23.65 -93.75 -15.68
CA GLY A 563 -22.24 -93.37 -15.85
C GLY A 563 -21.75 -93.26 -17.29
N THR A 564 -22.51 -93.69 -18.32
CA THR A 564 -22.05 -93.62 -19.71
C THR A 564 -22.60 -92.43 -20.50
N VAL A 565 -23.60 -91.72 -19.96
CA VAL A 565 -24.25 -90.61 -20.65
C VAL A 565 -23.39 -89.36 -20.55
N LEU A 566 -22.95 -88.86 -21.70
CA LEU A 566 -22.22 -87.59 -21.84
C LEU A 566 -23.16 -86.38 -21.79
N GLY A 567 -24.31 -86.50 -22.46
CA GLY A 567 -25.25 -85.39 -22.61
C GLY A 567 -26.32 -85.64 -23.66
N LYS A 568 -26.95 -84.56 -24.13
CA LYS A 568 -27.98 -84.59 -25.19
C LYS A 568 -27.58 -83.77 -26.40
N ALA A 569 -27.78 -84.32 -27.58
CA ALA A 569 -27.57 -83.60 -28.83
C ALA A 569 -28.55 -82.42 -28.97
N MET A 570 -28.05 -81.28 -29.43
CA MET A 570 -28.88 -80.12 -29.81
C MET A 570 -29.03 -79.98 -31.33
N GLY A 571 -28.19 -80.67 -32.10
CA GLY A 571 -28.23 -80.73 -33.56
C GLY A 571 -28.47 -82.15 -34.08
N SER A 572 -28.52 -82.29 -35.41
CA SER A 572 -28.63 -83.57 -36.09
C SER A 572 -27.38 -83.89 -36.90
N LEU A 573 -27.02 -85.17 -36.98
CA LEU A 573 -26.00 -85.71 -37.88
C LEU A 573 -26.50 -87.04 -38.41
N ASP A 574 -26.78 -87.10 -39.71
CA ASP A 574 -27.39 -88.29 -40.34
C ASP A 574 -26.38 -89.42 -40.56
N GLU A 575 -25.14 -89.08 -40.95
CA GLU A 575 -24.06 -90.03 -41.20
C GLU A 575 -22.66 -89.39 -41.02
N GLY A 576 -21.64 -90.23 -40.83
CA GLY A 576 -20.24 -89.80 -40.71
C GLY A 576 -19.91 -89.05 -39.42
N THR A 577 -18.81 -88.30 -39.42
CA THR A 577 -18.36 -87.49 -38.27
C THR A 577 -18.64 -86.01 -38.46
N GLY A 578 -18.99 -85.29 -37.40
CA GLY A 578 -19.21 -83.85 -37.42
C GLY A 578 -19.10 -83.22 -36.03
N VAL A 579 -19.32 -81.91 -35.93
CA VAL A 579 -19.39 -81.20 -34.64
C VAL A 579 -20.83 -80.75 -34.40
N LEU A 580 -21.41 -81.12 -33.26
CA LEU A 580 -22.76 -80.73 -32.85
C LEU A 580 -22.70 -80.06 -31.47
N ASP A 581 -23.56 -79.09 -31.23
CA ASP A 581 -23.78 -78.59 -29.87
C ASP A 581 -24.44 -79.68 -29.01
N VAL A 582 -23.92 -79.85 -27.80
CA VAL A 582 -24.39 -80.84 -26.81
C VAL A 582 -24.64 -80.13 -25.50
N ILE A 583 -25.77 -80.44 -24.86
CA ILE A 583 -25.99 -80.11 -23.45
C ILE A 583 -25.35 -81.22 -22.62
N VAL A 584 -24.21 -80.92 -22.00
CA VAL A 584 -23.50 -81.82 -21.10
C VAL A 584 -24.33 -82.00 -19.84
N THR A 585 -24.57 -83.27 -19.51
CA THR A 585 -25.29 -83.69 -18.30
C THR A 585 -24.68 -85.00 -17.82
N LEU A 586 -23.43 -84.95 -17.35
CA LEU A 586 -22.75 -86.11 -16.78
C LEU A 586 -23.58 -86.65 -15.59
N GLN A 587 -23.87 -87.95 -15.57
CA GLN A 587 -24.79 -88.61 -14.62
C GLN A 587 -24.15 -89.73 -13.83
#